data_AF-A0A356WD56-F1
#
_entry.id   AF-A0A356WD56-F1
#
_cell.length_a   1.000
_cell.length_b   1.000
_cell.length_c   1.000
_cell.angle_alpha   90.00
_cell.angle_beta   90.00
_cell.angle_gamma   90.00
#
_symmetry.space_group_name_H-M   'P 1'
#
loop_
_entity.id
_entity.type
_entity.pdbx_description
1 polymer ?
#
loop_
_entity_poly.entity_id
_entity_poly.type
_entity_poly.pdbx_seq_one_letter_code
_entity_poly.pdbx_strand_id
1 'polypeptide(L)'
;LLGHDYSGWWTGTRLSIDEARSIVDGQSATTLQVAGSVIAAVKWMIASPNQGVCVPDDLPWQSVLADARPYIGEIHSAPTDWDPLKTRNDLFPGYGNTGRLDTTDPWQFRNFLTPTPS
;
A
#
# COMPACT_ATOMS: atom_id res chain seq x y z
N LEU A 1 -6.09 0.16 5.41
CA LEU A 1 -6.82 -0.35 6.60
C LEU A 1 -8.29 -0.05 6.36
N LEU A 2 -9.18 -1.03 6.51
CA LEU A 2 -10.59 -0.91 6.09
C LEU A 2 -11.47 -1.61 7.12
N GLY A 3 -12.70 -1.13 7.33
CA GLY A 3 -13.67 -1.77 8.22
C GLY A 3 -13.70 -1.30 9.67
N HIS A 4 -12.95 -0.24 10.01
CA HIS A 4 -13.06 0.42 11.31
C HIS A 4 -14.08 1.57 11.27
N ASP A 5 -14.39 2.19 12.42
CA ASP A 5 -15.41 3.24 12.58
C ASP A 5 -15.21 4.49 11.68
N TYR A 6 -14.01 4.67 11.13
CA TYR A 6 -13.68 5.75 10.18
C TYR A 6 -13.73 5.27 8.71
N SER A 7 -14.44 4.18 8.43
CA SER A 7 -14.51 3.51 7.13
C SER A 7 -13.17 2.92 6.68
N GLY A 8 -12.31 3.74 6.11
CA GLY A 8 -11.00 3.34 5.62
C GLY A 8 -9.91 4.35 5.94
N TRP A 9 -8.68 3.84 5.98
CA TRP A 9 -7.47 4.63 6.15
C TRP A 9 -6.38 4.15 5.19
N TRP A 10 -5.82 5.09 4.45
CA TRP A 10 -4.67 4.85 3.58
C TRP A 10 -3.42 5.45 4.20
N THR A 11 -2.34 4.69 4.19
CA THR A 11 -1.01 5.15 4.59
C THR A 11 0.02 4.60 3.62
N GLY A 12 0.95 5.44 3.20
CA GLY A 12 1.94 5.07 2.20
C GLY A 12 2.73 6.26 1.70
N THR A 13 3.56 6.04 0.69
CA THR A 13 4.48 7.03 0.17
C THR A 13 3.98 7.63 -1.14
N ARG A 14 4.21 8.93 -1.32
CA ARG A 14 3.99 9.66 -2.56
C ARG A 14 5.32 10.24 -2.99
N LEU A 15 5.89 9.64 -4.02
CA LEU A 15 7.13 10.10 -4.63
C LEU A 15 6.85 10.37 -6.10
N SER A 16 7.00 11.62 -6.50
CA SER A 16 6.91 12.00 -7.91
C SER A 16 8.17 11.62 -8.68
N ILE A 17 8.06 11.56 -10.01
CA ILE A 17 9.22 11.30 -10.88
C ILE A 17 10.26 12.42 -10.80
N ASP A 18 9.83 13.67 -10.64
CA ASP A 18 10.72 14.83 -10.58
C ASP A 18 11.49 14.85 -9.26
N GLU A 19 10.84 14.55 -8.13
CA GLU A 19 11.52 14.36 -6.85
C GLU A 19 12.52 13.20 -6.92
N ALA A 20 12.14 12.06 -7.50
CA ALA A 20 13.03 10.92 -7.63
C ALA A 20 14.31 11.29 -8.41
N ARG A 21 14.15 12.01 -9.53
CA ARG A 21 15.26 12.49 -10.36
C ARG A 21 16.12 13.56 -9.67
N SER A 22 15.54 14.32 -8.74
CA SER A 22 16.31 15.26 -7.91
C SER A 22 17.23 14.56 -6.90
N ILE A 23 16.89 13.32 -6.50
CA ILE A 23 17.67 12.51 -5.55
C ILE A 23 18.70 11.66 -6.29
N VAL A 24 18.29 10.97 -7.35
CA VAL A 24 19.19 10.20 -8.23
C VAL A 24 18.78 10.41 -9.69
N ASP A 25 19.69 10.97 -10.49
CA ASP A 25 19.44 11.27 -11.90
C ASP A 25 19.09 10.01 -12.71
N GLY A 26 18.13 10.16 -13.63
CA GLY A 26 17.66 9.11 -14.53
C GLY A 26 16.83 7.99 -13.89
N GLN A 27 16.53 8.03 -12.58
CA GLN A 27 15.78 6.97 -11.91
C GLN A 27 14.28 7.25 -11.79
N SER A 28 13.50 6.17 -11.72
CA SER A 28 12.05 6.24 -11.48
C SER A 28 11.72 6.30 -9.99
N ALA A 29 10.54 6.81 -9.65
CA ALA A 29 10.03 6.78 -8.28
C ALA A 29 9.96 5.34 -7.72
N THR A 30 9.51 4.38 -8.54
CA THR A 30 9.44 2.96 -8.14
C THR A 30 10.82 2.40 -7.83
N THR A 31 11.83 2.71 -8.65
CA THR A 31 13.21 2.26 -8.42
C THR A 31 13.74 2.81 -7.10
N LEU A 32 13.49 4.09 -6.81
CA LEU A 32 14.00 4.73 -5.61
C LEU A 32 13.33 4.21 -4.34
N GLN A 33 12.02 3.92 -4.39
CA GLN A 33 11.29 3.29 -3.29
C GLN A 33 11.85 1.91 -2.93
N VAL A 34 12.21 1.10 -3.93
CA VAL A 34 12.82 -0.22 -3.71
C VAL A 34 14.26 -0.09 -3.22
N ALA A 35 15.07 0.75 -3.87
CA ALA A 35 16.47 0.94 -3.47
C ALA A 35 16.59 1.50 -2.05
N GLY A 36 15.73 2.45 -1.67
CA GLY A 36 15.69 3.05 -0.34
C GLY A 36 15.39 2.03 0.76
N SER A 37 14.45 1.10 0.53
CA SER A 37 14.14 0.05 1.51
C SER A 37 15.27 -0.96 1.65
N VAL A 38 15.95 -1.32 0.56
CA VAL A 38 17.13 -2.19 0.58
C VAL A 38 18.29 -1.54 1.35
N ILE A 39 18.57 -0.26 1.11
CA ILE A 39 19.61 0.49 1.84
C ILE A 39 19.32 0.49 3.35
N ALA A 40 18.07 0.78 3.74
CA ALA A 40 17.67 0.79 5.14
C ALA A 40 17.81 -0.60 5.80
N ALA A 41 17.39 -1.66 5.10
CA ALA A 41 17.54 -3.03 5.59
C ALA A 41 19.03 -3.42 5.74
N VAL A 42 19.89 -3.05 4.78
CA VAL A 42 21.33 -3.30 4.86
C VAL A 42 21.97 -2.56 6.04
N LYS A 43 21.60 -1.29 6.27
CA LYS A 43 22.06 -0.53 7.44
C LYS A 43 21.66 -1.23 8.75
N TRP A 44 20.43 -1.72 8.84
CA TRP A 44 19.99 -2.49 10.00
C TRP A 44 20.76 -3.80 10.16
N MET A 45 20.97 -4.57 9.08
CA MET A 45 21.74 -5.83 9.13
C MET A 45 23.18 -5.60 9.62
N ILE A 46 23.82 -4.51 9.19
CA ILE A 46 25.18 -4.15 9.66
C ILE A 46 25.15 -3.80 11.15
N ALA A 47 24.12 -3.08 11.61
CA ALA A 47 23.97 -2.69 13.02
C ALA A 47 23.55 -3.87 13.93
N SER A 48 22.95 -4.93 13.37
CA SER A 48 22.40 -6.07 14.11
C SER A 48 22.73 -7.40 13.41
N PRO A 49 24.03 -7.78 13.32
CA PRO A 49 24.48 -8.87 12.45
C PRO A 49 24.08 -10.28 12.93
N ASN A 50 23.68 -10.44 14.18
CA ASN A 50 23.44 -11.74 14.82
C ASN A 50 21.95 -12.08 15.00
N GLN A 51 21.05 -11.47 14.22
CA GLN A 51 19.60 -11.68 14.32
C GLN A 51 19.10 -12.91 13.54
N GLY A 52 19.96 -13.57 12.76
CA GLY A 52 19.56 -14.69 11.92
C GLY A 52 18.76 -14.23 10.69
N VAL A 53 17.88 -15.11 10.19
CA VAL A 53 17.01 -14.81 9.06
C VAL A 53 15.77 -14.10 9.58
N CYS A 54 15.52 -12.89 9.10
CA CYS A 54 14.36 -12.07 9.43
C CYS A 54 13.55 -11.75 8.18
N VAL A 55 12.23 -11.61 8.33
CA VAL A 55 11.34 -11.04 7.31
C VAL A 55 11.06 -9.56 7.62
N PRO A 56 10.53 -8.77 6.68
CA PRO A 56 10.30 -7.33 6.90
C PRO A 56 9.51 -6.99 8.17
N ASP A 57 8.55 -7.82 8.56
CA ASP A 57 7.74 -7.64 9.77
C ASP A 57 8.53 -7.81 11.08
N ASP A 58 9.68 -8.48 11.05
CA ASP A 58 10.56 -8.66 12.21
C ASP A 58 11.49 -7.45 12.45
N LEU A 59 11.67 -6.61 11.43
CA LEU A 59 12.62 -5.50 11.50
C LEU A 59 12.03 -4.34 12.31
N PRO A 60 12.88 -3.58 13.03
CA PRO A 60 12.44 -2.38 13.75
C PRO A 60 12.00 -1.28 12.76
N TRP A 61 10.69 -1.21 12.53
CA TRP A 61 10.11 -0.35 11.48
C TRP A 61 10.52 1.12 11.60
N GLN A 62 10.71 1.65 12.82
CA GLN A 62 11.06 3.05 13.06
C GLN A 62 12.45 3.40 12.50
N SER A 63 13.46 2.57 12.77
CA SER A 63 14.82 2.81 12.29
C SER A 63 14.92 2.57 10.79
N VAL A 64 14.28 1.51 10.29
CA VAL A 64 14.25 1.20 8.85
C VAL A 64 13.56 2.33 8.09
N LEU A 65 12.42 2.82 8.57
CA LEU A 65 11.72 3.93 7.93
C LEU A 65 12.52 5.22 7.98
N ALA A 66 13.19 5.52 9.10
CA ALA A 66 14.05 6.69 9.24
C ALA A 66 15.21 6.68 8.23
N ASP A 67 15.82 5.51 8.02
CA ASP A 67 16.89 5.33 7.04
C ASP A 67 16.39 5.39 5.59
N ALA A 68 15.16 4.94 5.32
CA ALA A 68 14.55 5.00 4.00
C ALA A 68 13.99 6.40 3.66
N ARG A 69 13.77 7.28 4.64
CA ARG A 69 13.14 8.61 4.46
C ARG A 69 13.67 9.42 3.28
N PRO A 70 14.99 9.49 3.02
CA PRO A 70 15.51 10.29 1.91
C PRO A 70 15.06 9.82 0.51
N TYR A 71 14.54 8.61 0.38
CA TYR A 71 14.33 7.92 -0.90
C TYR A 71 12.86 7.67 -1.23
N ILE A 72 11.94 7.94 -0.30
CA ILE A 72 10.55 7.50 -0.40
C ILE A 72 9.53 8.65 -0.52
N GLY A 73 9.99 9.90 -0.55
CA GLY A 73 9.12 11.07 -0.72
C GLY A 73 8.23 11.37 0.49
N GLU A 74 7.10 12.02 0.25
CA GLU A 74 6.11 12.34 1.28
C GLU A 74 5.47 11.04 1.80
N ILE A 75 5.37 10.89 3.13
CA ILE A 75 4.48 9.87 3.71
C ILE A 75 3.11 10.50 3.88
N HIS A 76 2.16 10.02 3.09
CA HIS A 76 0.78 10.44 3.17
C HIS A 76 -0.03 9.46 4.02
N SER A 77 -0.89 10.00 4.87
CA SER A 77 -1.74 9.25 5.79
C SER A 77 -3.06 9.99 5.92
N ALA A 78 -4.15 9.39 5.44
CA ALA A 78 -5.45 10.05 5.41
C ALA A 78 -6.61 9.06 5.47
N PRO A 79 -7.77 9.48 6.03
CA PRO A 79 -8.99 8.72 5.96
C PRO A 79 -9.55 8.70 4.54
N THR A 80 -10.36 7.69 4.24
CA THR A 80 -11.18 7.63 3.04
C THR A 80 -12.59 7.20 3.40
N ASP A 81 -13.57 7.86 2.77
CA ASP A 81 -14.99 7.55 2.88
C ASP A 81 -15.45 6.56 1.79
N TRP A 82 -14.51 6.02 1.01
CA TRP A 82 -14.78 5.05 -0.04
C TRP A 82 -15.07 3.67 0.55
N ASP A 83 -16.01 2.94 -0.06
CA ASP A 83 -16.22 1.52 0.14
C ASP A 83 -16.51 0.84 -1.22
N PRO A 84 -16.39 -0.51 -1.34
CA PRO A 84 -16.56 -1.23 -2.60
C PRO A 84 -17.96 -1.16 -3.23
N LEU A 85 -18.97 -0.68 -2.50
CA LEU A 85 -20.36 -0.61 -2.92
C LEU A 85 -20.80 0.82 -3.27
N LYS A 86 -20.23 1.85 -2.63
CA LYS A 86 -20.66 3.26 -2.68
C LYS A 86 -20.85 3.84 -4.08
N THR A 87 -19.99 3.46 -5.02
CA THR A 87 -20.00 3.97 -6.41
C THR A 87 -20.27 2.88 -7.44
N ARG A 88 -20.71 1.70 -7.00
CA ARG A 88 -20.96 0.57 -7.89
C ARG A 88 -22.22 0.81 -8.71
N ASN A 89 -22.10 0.64 -10.02
CA ASN A 89 -23.20 0.77 -10.97
C ASN A 89 -23.30 -0.49 -11.82
N ASP A 90 -24.43 -1.20 -11.76
CA ASP A 90 -24.66 -2.41 -12.56
C ASP A 90 -25.34 -2.04 -13.89
N LEU A 91 -24.52 -1.81 -14.91
CA LEU A 91 -25.00 -1.50 -16.27
C LEU A 91 -25.54 -2.74 -17.01
N PHE A 92 -25.25 -3.96 -16.52
CA PHE A 92 -25.63 -5.21 -17.16
C PHE A 92 -26.18 -6.22 -16.12
N PRO A 93 -27.39 -5.96 -15.58
CA PRO A 93 -27.99 -6.81 -14.56
C PRO A 93 -28.05 -8.27 -15.00
N GLY A 94 -27.49 -9.17 -14.19
CA GLY A 94 -27.50 -10.62 -14.43
C GLY A 94 -26.37 -11.17 -15.32
N TYR A 95 -25.50 -10.33 -15.91
CA TYR A 95 -24.34 -10.79 -16.70
C TYR A 95 -23.10 -11.10 -15.83
N GLY A 96 -23.15 -10.76 -14.54
CA GLY A 96 -22.03 -10.95 -13.62
C GLY A 96 -22.47 -11.40 -12.24
N ASN A 97 -21.51 -11.48 -11.32
CA ASN A 97 -21.73 -11.91 -9.94
C ASN A 97 -22.46 -10.87 -9.04
N THR A 98 -23.21 -9.92 -9.60
CA THR A 98 -23.85 -8.82 -8.83
C THR A 98 -24.92 -9.32 -7.85
N GLY A 99 -25.55 -10.47 -8.12
CA GLY A 99 -26.40 -11.18 -7.15
C GLY A 99 -25.64 -11.81 -5.98
N ARG A 100 -24.29 -11.78 -6.00
CA ARG A 100 -23.41 -12.28 -4.94
C ARG A 100 -22.79 -11.13 -4.13
N LEU A 101 -23.36 -9.93 -4.12
CA LEU A 101 -22.91 -8.87 -3.23
C LEU A 101 -23.43 -9.08 -1.81
N ASP A 102 -22.70 -8.54 -0.84
CA ASP A 102 -23.09 -8.49 0.56
C ASP A 102 -23.29 -7.04 0.97
N THR A 103 -24.54 -6.66 1.22
CA THR A 103 -24.92 -5.30 1.64
C THR A 103 -24.88 -5.10 3.14
N THR A 104 -24.70 -6.17 3.93
CA THR A 104 -24.65 -6.11 5.39
C THR A 104 -23.26 -5.68 5.89
N ASP A 105 -22.22 -6.05 5.13
CA ASP A 105 -20.86 -5.61 5.35
C ASP A 105 -20.19 -5.25 4.01
N PRO A 106 -19.93 -3.95 3.74
CA PRO A 106 -19.35 -3.52 2.48
C PRO A 106 -17.92 -4.05 2.26
N TRP A 107 -17.20 -4.43 3.31
CA TRP A 107 -15.80 -4.86 3.26
C TRP A 107 -15.60 -6.35 3.00
N GLN A 108 -16.67 -7.10 2.78
CA GLN A 108 -16.57 -8.50 2.42
C GLN A 108 -15.79 -8.68 1.12
N PHE A 109 -14.88 -9.66 1.09
CA PHE A 109 -14.01 -9.93 -0.07
C PHE A 109 -14.79 -10.05 -1.39
N ARG A 110 -15.99 -10.64 -1.33
CA ARG A 110 -16.90 -10.78 -2.47
C ARG A 110 -17.34 -9.45 -3.11
N ASN A 111 -17.33 -8.35 -2.36
CA ASN A 111 -17.66 -7.02 -2.89
C ASN A 111 -16.50 -6.41 -3.67
N PHE A 112 -15.25 -6.80 -3.37
CA PHE A 112 -14.06 -6.38 -4.11
C PHE A 112 -13.86 -7.13 -5.42
N LEU A 113 -14.36 -8.37 -5.50
CA LEU A 113 -14.26 -9.17 -6.71
C LEU A 113 -15.04 -8.49 -7.84
N THR A 114 -14.35 -8.24 -8.95
CA THR A 114 -15.01 -7.74 -10.16
C THR A 114 -15.94 -8.82 -10.72
N PRO A 115 -17.07 -8.44 -11.31
CA PRO A 115 -17.95 -9.40 -11.96
C PRO A 115 -17.20 -10.11 -13.10
N THR A 116 -16.97 -11.41 -12.94
CA THR A 116 -16.57 -12.29 -14.04
C THR A 116 -17.81 -12.95 -14.63
N PRO A 117 -17.91 -13.06 -15.96
CA PRO A 117 -18.92 -13.91 -16.59
C PRO A 117 -18.76 -15.34 -16.06
N SER A 118 -19.88 -15.99 -15.76
CA SER A 118 -19.93 -17.42 -15.43
C SER A 118 -19.86 -18.29 -16.67
#